data_AF-A0A7K0N129-F1
#
_entry.id   AF-A0A7K0N129-F1
#
_cell.length_a   1.000
_cell.length_b   1.000
_cell.length_c   1.000
_cell.angle_alpha   90.00
_cell.angle_beta   90.00
_cell.angle_gamma   90.00
#
_symmetry.space_group_name_H-M   'P 1'
#
loop_
_entity.id
_entity.type
_entity.pdbx_description
1 polymer ?
#
loop_
_entity_poly.entity_id
_entity_poly.type
_entity_poly.pdbx_seq_one_letter_code
_entity_poly.pdbx_strand_id
1 'polypeptide(L)'
;MFAFIMRRLGTLSVILFGSSFLLYNLAALSGDPLAELRTSRALNAPQQIIALTRKLQLDVPPPLRYFYWLRGLFGVFVGKFDLGQTRGSESVGSAIASAVPTTLRLVTTATVTAIILGISIGIVTALRQYSKFDYSMTFVSFLLFSLPIFWVAVLLKQFMAIGFNNWLGEPSIPIKTVVLIGIILGLIIASVAGGDRAKSWKIFGISAFSTMLVLEVLVKINWFLQPGLGPVFYLLGSVGIAFGVTHLSMGISNRVALISSLTVAGIAFVLYFPMQKVFEMQKQGLLLVAAAALTILIAIGVALYFAKIDR
;
A
#
# COMPACT_ATOMS: atom_id res chain seq x y z
N MET A 1 -18.79 -13.60 -28.01
CA MET A 1 -18.62 -13.21 -26.59
C MET A 1 -19.59 -13.92 -25.64
N PHE A 2 -20.89 -14.02 -25.96
CA PHE A 2 -21.87 -14.73 -25.10
C PHE A 2 -21.48 -16.19 -24.77
N ALA A 3 -21.13 -17.00 -25.79
CA ALA A 3 -20.67 -18.38 -25.58
C ALA A 3 -19.43 -18.49 -24.67
N PHE A 4 -18.52 -17.51 -24.75
CA PHE A 4 -17.34 -17.43 -23.87
C PHE A 4 -17.73 -17.14 -22.42
N ILE A 5 -18.64 -16.17 -22.21
CA ILE A 5 -19.15 -15.83 -20.88
C ILE A 5 -19.85 -17.04 -20.26
N MET A 6 -20.74 -17.70 -21.01
CA MET A 6 -21.46 -18.89 -20.53
C MET A 6 -20.52 -20.05 -20.18
N ARG A 7 -19.51 -20.31 -21.02
CA ARG A 7 -18.48 -21.31 -20.70
C ARG A 7 -17.75 -20.98 -19.40
N ARG A 8 -17.38 -19.71 -19.21
CA ARG A 8 -16.66 -19.26 -18.01
C ARG A 8 -17.54 -19.33 -16.77
N LEU A 9 -18.80 -18.93 -16.85
CA LEU A 9 -19.77 -19.06 -15.76
C LEU A 9 -19.98 -20.53 -15.38
N GLY A 10 -20.11 -21.42 -16.37
CA GLY A 10 -20.19 -22.86 -16.12
C GLY A 10 -18.96 -23.40 -15.37
N THR A 11 -17.75 -23.05 -15.82
CA THR A 11 -16.50 -23.43 -15.13
C THR A 11 -16.46 -22.88 -13.70
N LEU A 12 -16.85 -21.61 -13.49
CA LEU A 12 -16.89 -21.00 -12.16
C LEU A 12 -17.88 -21.70 -11.23
N SER A 13 -19.07 -22.05 -11.72
CA SER A 13 -20.06 -22.80 -10.94
C SER A 13 -19.54 -24.17 -10.52
N VAL A 14 -18.87 -24.90 -11.41
CA VAL A 14 -18.27 -26.22 -11.09
C VAL A 14 -17.15 -26.07 -10.06
N ILE A 15 -16.26 -25.09 -10.22
CA ILE A 15 -15.17 -24.84 -9.28
C ILE A 15 -15.73 -24.42 -7.92
N LEU A 16 -16.71 -23.51 -7.89
CA LEU A 16 -17.32 -23.03 -6.66
C LEU A 16 -18.00 -24.17 -5.92
N PHE A 17 -18.83 -24.96 -6.60
CA PHE A 17 -19.50 -26.12 -6.02
C PHE A 17 -18.50 -27.18 -5.52
N GLY A 18 -17.51 -27.54 -6.34
CA GLY A 18 -16.51 -28.55 -5.98
C GLY A 18 -15.66 -28.11 -4.80
N SER A 19 -15.16 -26.86 -4.82
CA SER A 19 -14.36 -26.31 -3.73
C SER A 19 -15.18 -26.15 -2.45
N SER A 20 -16.41 -25.64 -2.50
CA SER A 20 -17.26 -25.52 -1.31
C SER A 20 -17.63 -26.87 -0.72
N PHE A 21 -17.93 -27.87 -1.55
CA PHE A 21 -18.21 -29.23 -1.09
C PHE A 21 -16.98 -29.83 -0.39
N LEU A 22 -15.80 -29.76 -1.02
CA LEU A 22 -14.57 -30.29 -0.43
C LEU A 22 -14.21 -29.57 0.87
N LEU A 23 -14.25 -28.23 0.89
CA LEU A 23 -13.94 -27.44 2.08
C LEU A 23 -14.94 -27.70 3.21
N TYR A 24 -16.24 -27.83 2.90
CA TYR A 24 -17.24 -28.16 3.91
C TYR A 24 -16.95 -29.52 4.55
N ASN A 25 -16.69 -30.55 3.75
CA ASN A 25 -16.40 -31.89 4.25
C ASN A 25 -15.08 -31.92 5.05
N LEU A 26 -14.03 -31.27 4.54
CA LEU A 26 -12.76 -31.16 5.26
C LEU A 26 -12.94 -30.46 6.60
N ALA A 27 -13.66 -29.32 6.64
CA ALA A 27 -13.94 -28.61 7.87
C ALA A 27 -14.75 -29.47 8.87
N ALA A 28 -15.77 -30.19 8.37
CA ALA A 28 -16.59 -31.08 9.17
C ALA A 28 -15.83 -32.29 9.73
N LEU A 29 -14.77 -32.75 9.05
CA LEU A 29 -13.93 -33.87 9.49
C LEU A 29 -12.75 -33.42 10.36
N SER A 30 -12.23 -32.21 10.13
CA SER A 30 -11.03 -31.71 10.81
C SER A 30 -11.27 -31.21 12.23
N GLY A 31 -12.51 -30.88 12.59
CA GLY A 31 -12.83 -30.20 13.84
C GLY A 31 -14.14 -30.66 14.46
N ASP A 32 -14.13 -30.80 15.78
CA ASP A 32 -15.31 -31.12 16.55
C ASP A 32 -15.98 -29.83 17.09
N PRO A 33 -17.18 -29.46 16.61
CA PRO A 33 -17.87 -28.24 17.05
C PRO A 33 -18.36 -28.30 18.51
N LEU A 34 -18.35 -29.49 19.14
CA LEU A 34 -18.74 -29.65 20.54
C LEU A 34 -17.55 -29.90 21.47
N ALA A 35 -16.31 -29.78 20.99
CA ALA A 35 -15.11 -30.12 21.74
C ALA A 35 -15.05 -29.40 23.11
N GLU A 36 -15.34 -28.10 23.11
CA GLU A 36 -15.36 -27.26 24.32
C GLU A 36 -16.40 -27.76 25.34
N LEU A 37 -17.61 -28.11 24.88
CA LEU A 37 -18.67 -28.64 25.72
C LEU A 37 -18.38 -30.05 26.23
N ARG A 38 -17.70 -30.89 25.44
CA ARG A 38 -17.26 -32.23 25.86
C ARG A 38 -16.22 -32.16 26.98
N THR A 39 -15.41 -31.11 27.02
CA THR A 39 -14.44 -30.86 28.10
C THR A 39 -15.00 -30.07 29.29
N SER A 40 -16.21 -29.52 29.16
CA SER A 40 -16.84 -28.70 30.20
C SER A 40 -17.33 -29.55 31.37
N ARG A 41 -17.14 -29.05 32.60
CA ARG A 41 -17.66 -29.67 33.84
C ARG A 41 -19.03 -29.11 34.25
N ALA A 42 -19.64 -28.26 33.43
CA ALA A 42 -20.93 -27.67 33.74
C ALA A 42 -22.03 -28.74 33.78
N LEU A 43 -22.92 -28.67 34.77
CA LEU A 43 -24.01 -29.64 34.97
C LEU A 43 -24.98 -29.73 33.77
N ASN A 44 -25.05 -28.64 32.99
CA ASN A 44 -25.91 -28.49 31.82
C ASN A 44 -25.21 -28.83 30.48
N ALA A 45 -23.94 -29.22 30.50
CA ALA A 45 -23.18 -29.53 29.29
C ALA A 45 -23.83 -30.65 28.43
N PRO A 46 -24.34 -31.76 28.99
CA PRO A 46 -25.01 -32.80 28.20
C PRO A 46 -26.25 -32.30 27.44
N GLN A 47 -27.05 -31.43 28.07
CA GLN A 47 -28.24 -30.85 27.45
C GLN A 47 -27.85 -29.91 26.31
N GLN A 48 -26.79 -29.11 26.48
CA GLN A 48 -26.28 -28.21 25.43
C GLN A 48 -25.71 -28.99 24.24
N ILE A 49 -25.00 -30.09 24.48
CA ILE A 49 -24.49 -30.99 23.43
C ILE A 49 -25.64 -31.51 22.57
N ILE A 50 -26.73 -31.99 23.19
CA ILE A 50 -27.90 -32.49 22.45
C ILE A 50 -28.58 -31.36 21.66
N ALA A 51 -28.77 -30.19 22.28
CA ALA A 51 -29.40 -29.05 21.63
C ALA A 51 -28.60 -28.58 20.39
N LEU A 52 -27.27 -28.47 20.52
CA LEU A 52 -26.40 -28.07 19.42
C LEU A 52 -26.25 -29.15 18.35
N THR A 53 -26.23 -30.44 18.75
CA THR A 53 -26.24 -31.57 17.80
C THR A 53 -27.44 -31.46 16.88
N ARG A 54 -28.64 -31.23 17.42
CA ARG A 54 -29.86 -31.07 16.61
C ARG A 54 -29.84 -29.77 15.80
N LYS A 55 -29.42 -28.65 16.41
CA LYS A 55 -29.37 -27.33 15.74
C LYS A 55 -28.45 -27.35 14.52
N LEU A 56 -27.29 -28.00 14.64
CA LEU A 56 -26.26 -28.06 13.60
C LEU A 56 -26.34 -29.34 12.75
N GLN A 57 -27.31 -30.22 13.00
CA GLN A 57 -27.49 -31.52 12.33
C GLN A 57 -26.22 -32.38 12.37
N LEU A 58 -25.55 -32.44 13.53
CA LEU A 58 -24.27 -33.15 13.68
C LEU A 58 -24.40 -34.68 13.58
N ASP A 59 -25.62 -35.19 13.68
CA ASP A 59 -26.03 -36.58 13.47
C ASP A 59 -26.11 -36.98 11.98
N VAL A 60 -26.13 -36.02 11.06
CA VAL A 60 -26.17 -36.26 9.62
C VAL A 60 -24.73 -36.35 9.07
N PRO A 61 -24.42 -37.35 8.21
CA PRO A 61 -23.13 -37.42 7.54
C PRO A 61 -22.78 -36.12 6.79
N PRO A 62 -21.52 -35.64 6.85
CA PRO A 62 -21.12 -34.34 6.27
C PRO A 62 -21.52 -34.12 4.80
N PRO A 63 -21.42 -35.11 3.89
CA PRO A 63 -21.84 -34.93 2.50
C PRO A 63 -23.32 -34.58 2.36
N LEU A 64 -24.20 -35.22 3.13
CA LEU A 64 -25.64 -34.97 3.09
C LEU A 64 -25.98 -33.63 3.75
N ARG A 65 -25.30 -33.32 4.86
CA ARG A 65 -25.47 -32.06 5.59
C ARG A 65 -25.09 -30.84 4.75
N TYR A 66 -24.10 -30.98 3.87
CA TYR A 66 -23.77 -29.96 2.88
C TYR A 66 -24.97 -29.62 1.98
N PHE A 67 -25.73 -30.63 1.49
CA PHE A 67 -26.89 -30.37 0.64
C PHE A 67 -28.04 -29.69 1.40
N TYR A 68 -28.19 -29.94 2.71
CA TYR A 68 -29.12 -29.17 3.54
C TYR A 68 -28.70 -27.71 3.67
N TRP A 69 -27.41 -27.43 3.85
CA TRP A 69 -26.89 -26.06 3.82
C TRP A 69 -27.06 -25.41 2.44
N LEU A 70 -26.76 -26.15 1.37
CA LEU A 70 -26.89 -25.67 -0.01
C LEU A 70 -28.34 -25.34 -0.38
N ARG A 71 -29.32 -26.04 0.20
CA ARG A 71 -30.74 -25.68 0.06
C ARG A 71 -31.04 -24.28 0.59
N GLY A 72 -30.40 -23.85 1.68
CA GLY A 72 -30.51 -22.48 2.22
C GLY A 72 -30.00 -21.43 1.23
N LEU A 73 -28.90 -21.74 0.53
CA LEU A 73 -28.37 -20.89 -0.55
C LEU A 73 -29.38 -20.72 -1.70
N PHE A 74 -29.96 -21.83 -2.16
CA PHE A 74 -30.99 -21.80 -3.23
C PHE A 74 -32.30 -21.16 -2.79
N GLY A 75 -32.50 -20.94 -1.48
CA GLY A 75 -33.59 -20.15 -0.95
C GLY A 75 -33.64 -18.72 -1.49
N VAL A 76 -32.57 -18.21 -2.13
CA VAL A 76 -32.58 -16.93 -2.86
C VAL A 76 -33.71 -16.85 -3.89
N PHE A 77 -34.05 -17.96 -4.56
CA PHE A 77 -35.11 -17.98 -5.58
C PHE A 77 -36.53 -17.90 -4.99
N VAL A 78 -36.66 -18.11 -3.67
CA VAL A 78 -37.94 -18.11 -2.94
C VAL A 78 -37.96 -16.99 -1.88
N GLY A 79 -36.98 -16.08 -1.91
CA GLY A 79 -36.86 -14.99 -0.93
C GLY A 79 -36.45 -15.43 0.48
N LYS A 80 -35.96 -16.66 0.65
CA LYS A 80 -35.49 -17.24 1.92
C LYS A 80 -34.01 -17.60 1.86
N PHE A 81 -33.18 -16.62 1.47
CA PHE A 81 -31.73 -16.82 1.39
C PHE A 81 -31.12 -16.96 2.79
N ASP A 82 -30.46 -18.10 3.04
CA ASP A 82 -29.79 -18.37 4.30
C ASP A 82 -28.45 -19.09 4.09
N LEU A 83 -27.37 -18.49 4.59
CA LEU A 83 -26.01 -19.05 4.57
C LEU A 83 -25.63 -19.70 5.92
N GLY A 84 -26.53 -19.64 6.90
CA GLY A 84 -26.29 -20.06 8.27
C GLY A 84 -25.75 -18.94 9.16
N GLN A 85 -25.30 -19.35 10.35
CA GLN A 85 -24.78 -18.46 11.40
C GLN A 85 -23.28 -18.69 11.61
N THR A 86 -22.57 -17.64 12.01
CA THR A 86 -21.19 -17.72 12.49
C THR A 86 -21.16 -18.38 13.87
N ARG A 87 -19.95 -18.69 14.37
CA ARG A 87 -19.76 -19.17 15.76
C ARG A 87 -20.29 -18.18 16.80
N GLY A 88 -20.35 -16.88 16.48
CA GLY A 88 -20.90 -15.81 17.32
C GLY A 88 -22.41 -15.62 17.19
N SER A 89 -23.13 -16.51 16.50
CA SER A 89 -24.58 -16.42 16.23
C SER A 89 -25.01 -15.26 15.33
N GLU A 90 -24.06 -14.57 14.68
CA GLU A 90 -24.35 -13.57 13.64
C GLU A 90 -24.68 -14.28 12.31
N SER A 91 -25.51 -13.68 11.45
CA SER A 91 -25.74 -14.23 10.10
C SER A 91 -24.45 -14.21 9.28
N VAL A 92 -24.16 -15.28 8.54
CA VAL A 92 -22.98 -15.31 7.65
C VAL A 92 -23.10 -14.27 6.54
N GLY A 93 -24.33 -13.99 6.08
CA GLY A 93 -24.59 -12.96 5.08
C GLY A 93 -24.17 -11.56 5.51
N SER A 94 -24.47 -11.15 6.75
CA SER A 94 -24.05 -9.85 7.29
C SER A 94 -22.53 -9.78 7.48
N ALA A 95 -21.91 -10.85 7.95
CA ALA A 95 -20.45 -10.93 8.10
C ALA A 95 -19.72 -10.82 6.75
N ILE A 96 -20.25 -11.44 5.69
CA ILE A 96 -19.73 -11.27 4.32
C ILE A 96 -19.94 -9.83 3.84
N ALA A 97 -21.14 -9.28 4.03
CA ALA A 97 -21.48 -7.93 3.59
C ALA A 97 -20.58 -6.86 4.22
N SER A 98 -20.18 -7.04 5.49
CA SER A 98 -19.24 -6.14 6.17
C SER A 98 -17.78 -6.34 5.73
N ALA A 99 -17.39 -7.57 5.35
CA ALA A 99 -16.05 -7.87 4.88
C ALA A 99 -15.77 -7.42 3.43
N VAL A 100 -16.77 -7.53 2.54
CA VAL A 100 -16.63 -7.25 1.09
C VAL A 100 -16.04 -5.86 0.80
N PRO A 101 -16.52 -4.75 1.40
CA PRO A 101 -15.95 -3.42 1.16
C PRO A 101 -14.47 -3.34 1.53
N THR A 102 -14.07 -4.00 2.62
CA THR A 102 -12.68 -4.05 3.08
C THR A 102 -11.82 -4.81 2.08
N THR A 103 -12.26 -6.00 1.65
CA THR A 103 -11.55 -6.80 0.64
C THR A 103 -11.42 -6.03 -0.67
N LEU A 104 -12.50 -5.40 -1.15
CA LEU A 104 -12.48 -4.60 -2.37
C LEU A 104 -11.50 -3.44 -2.27
N ARG A 105 -11.49 -2.71 -1.16
CA ARG A 105 -10.55 -1.61 -0.93
C ARG A 105 -9.11 -2.10 -0.97
N LEU A 106 -8.81 -3.21 -0.29
CA LEU A 106 -7.46 -3.79 -0.24
C LEU A 106 -7.01 -4.32 -1.61
N VAL A 107 -7.83 -5.13 -2.27
CA VAL A 107 -7.51 -5.72 -3.58
C VAL A 107 -7.38 -4.65 -4.65
N THR A 108 -8.27 -3.67 -4.67
CA THR A 108 -8.20 -2.56 -5.65
C THR A 108 -6.93 -1.75 -5.46
N THR A 109 -6.63 -1.37 -4.21
CA THR A 109 -5.41 -0.60 -3.90
C THR A 109 -4.17 -1.40 -4.29
N ALA A 110 -4.08 -2.68 -3.88
CA ALA A 110 -2.96 -3.55 -4.21
C ALA A 110 -2.80 -3.73 -5.72
N THR A 111 -3.90 -3.91 -6.46
CA THR A 111 -3.89 -4.10 -7.91
C THR A 111 -3.43 -2.85 -8.64
N VAL A 112 -3.97 -1.67 -8.27
CA VAL A 112 -3.55 -0.40 -8.88
C VAL A 112 -2.07 -0.14 -8.61
N THR A 113 -1.61 -0.35 -7.37
CA THR A 113 -0.18 -0.21 -7.03
C THR A 113 0.68 -1.21 -7.81
N ALA A 114 0.25 -2.47 -7.93
CA ALA A 114 0.97 -3.50 -8.67
C ALA A 114 1.05 -3.17 -10.18
N ILE A 115 -0.02 -2.63 -10.77
CA ILE A 115 -0.02 -2.18 -12.17
C ILE A 115 0.97 -1.04 -12.35
N ILE A 116 0.90 0.00 -11.51
CA ILE A 116 1.79 1.17 -11.62
C ILE A 116 3.24 0.75 -11.49
N LEU A 117 3.59 0.00 -10.44
CA LEU A 117 4.97 -0.42 -10.19
C LEU A 117 5.44 -1.45 -11.21
N GLY A 118 4.63 -2.46 -11.51
CA GLY A 118 4.95 -3.55 -12.44
C GLY A 118 5.17 -3.05 -13.87
N ILE A 119 4.29 -2.17 -14.36
CA ILE A 119 4.46 -1.56 -15.69
C ILE A 119 5.67 -0.64 -15.70
N SER A 120 5.86 0.20 -14.68
CA SER A 120 6.99 1.14 -14.63
C SER A 120 8.33 0.39 -14.63
N ILE A 121 8.49 -0.61 -13.77
CA ILE A 121 9.70 -1.43 -13.70
C ILE A 121 9.86 -2.21 -15.01
N GLY A 122 8.80 -2.82 -15.52
CA GLY A 122 8.83 -3.59 -16.77
C GLY A 122 9.22 -2.77 -18.00
N ILE A 123 8.78 -1.52 -18.11
CA ILE A 123 9.20 -0.61 -19.17
C ILE A 123 10.69 -0.29 -19.04
N VAL A 124 11.16 0.02 -17.82
CA VAL A 124 12.57 0.39 -17.60
C VAL A 124 13.51 -0.80 -17.88
N THR A 125 13.13 -2.03 -17.49
CA THR A 125 13.93 -3.22 -17.81
C THR A 125 13.94 -3.49 -19.31
N ALA A 126 12.80 -3.35 -20.00
CA ALA A 126 12.71 -3.53 -21.45
C ALA A 126 13.55 -2.51 -22.23
N LEU A 127 13.54 -1.23 -21.82
CA LEU A 127 14.35 -0.18 -22.44
C LEU A 127 15.85 -0.36 -22.18
N ARG A 128 16.22 -1.08 -21.12
CA ARG A 128 17.61 -1.33 -20.72
C ARG A 128 17.94 -2.82 -20.71
N GLN A 129 17.57 -3.51 -21.79
CA GLN A 129 17.83 -4.93 -21.94
C GLN A 129 19.30 -5.29 -21.69
N TYR A 130 19.53 -6.43 -21.05
CA TYR A 130 20.87 -6.94 -20.72
C TYR A 130 21.71 -6.04 -19.79
N SER A 131 21.10 -5.01 -19.19
CA SER A 131 21.75 -4.19 -18.18
C SER A 131 21.78 -4.90 -16.83
N LYS A 132 22.65 -4.45 -15.93
CA LYS A 132 22.66 -4.95 -14.54
C LYS A 132 21.32 -4.75 -13.84
N PHE A 133 20.62 -3.65 -14.15
CA PHE A 133 19.30 -3.36 -13.61
C PHE A 133 18.26 -4.40 -14.06
N ASP A 134 18.28 -4.77 -15.35
CA ASP A 134 17.41 -5.80 -15.92
C ASP A 134 17.62 -7.16 -15.23
N TYR A 135 18.86 -7.63 -15.14
CA TYR A 135 19.16 -8.89 -14.43
C TYR A 135 18.76 -8.86 -12.94
N SER A 136 19.01 -7.74 -12.24
CA SER A 136 18.61 -7.60 -10.82
C SER A 136 17.10 -7.61 -10.63
N MET A 137 16.35 -6.87 -11.45
CA MET A 137 14.88 -6.80 -11.34
C MET A 137 14.23 -8.12 -11.75
N THR A 138 14.76 -8.79 -12.77
CA THR A 138 14.33 -10.14 -13.16
C THR A 138 14.54 -11.13 -12.02
N PHE A 139 15.72 -11.13 -11.39
CA PHE A 139 16.00 -11.97 -10.23
C PHE A 139 15.05 -11.70 -9.06
N VAL A 140 14.84 -10.43 -8.68
CA VAL A 140 13.93 -10.04 -7.60
C VAL A 140 12.48 -10.47 -7.91
N SER A 141 12.05 -10.31 -9.17
CA SER A 141 10.71 -10.71 -9.60
C SER A 141 10.51 -12.22 -9.49
N PHE A 142 11.47 -13.02 -9.95
CA PHE A 142 11.43 -14.47 -9.80
C PHE A 142 11.49 -14.91 -8.33
N LEU A 143 12.33 -14.27 -7.53
CA LEU A 143 12.41 -14.54 -6.10
C LEU A 143 11.05 -14.30 -5.44
N LEU A 144 10.44 -13.13 -5.60
CA LEU A 144 9.14 -12.83 -5.02
C LEU A 144 8.02 -13.74 -5.54
N PHE A 145 8.06 -14.13 -6.82
CA PHE A 145 7.07 -15.02 -7.42
C PHE A 145 7.18 -16.47 -6.92
N SER A 146 8.39 -16.94 -6.61
CA SER A 146 8.65 -18.30 -6.12
C SER A 146 8.36 -18.49 -4.63
N LEU A 147 8.21 -17.41 -3.87
CA LEU A 147 7.96 -17.48 -2.43
C LEU A 147 6.50 -17.84 -2.11
N PRO A 148 6.25 -18.73 -1.14
CA PRO A 148 4.90 -19.02 -0.69
C PRO A 148 4.22 -17.77 -0.11
N ILE A 149 3.01 -17.46 -0.58
CA ILE A 149 2.31 -16.22 -0.20
C ILE A 149 2.08 -16.09 1.31
N PHE A 150 1.77 -17.20 2.00
CA PHE A 150 1.56 -17.18 3.45
C PHE A 150 2.85 -16.82 4.20
N TRP A 151 4.00 -17.28 3.71
CA TRP A 151 5.30 -16.99 4.32
C TRP A 151 5.63 -15.51 4.17
N VAL A 152 5.45 -14.95 2.98
CA VAL A 152 5.61 -13.52 2.73
C VAL A 152 4.67 -12.69 3.61
N ALA A 153 3.39 -13.09 3.72
CA ALA A 153 2.43 -12.40 4.58
C ALA A 153 2.85 -12.38 6.06
N VAL A 154 3.39 -13.49 6.58
CA VAL A 154 3.89 -13.57 7.96
C VAL A 154 5.12 -12.68 8.16
N LEU A 155 6.06 -12.67 7.21
CA LEU A 155 7.23 -11.79 7.28
C LEU A 155 6.84 -10.31 7.22
N LEU A 156 5.94 -9.93 6.30
CA LEU A 156 5.44 -8.56 6.22
C LEU A 156 4.74 -8.17 7.52
N LYS A 157 3.91 -9.05 8.09
CA LYS A 157 3.32 -8.79 9.41
C LYS A 157 4.39 -8.57 10.49
N GLN A 158 5.38 -9.45 10.58
CA GLN A 158 6.40 -9.39 11.64
C GLN A 158 7.30 -8.16 11.50
N PHE A 159 7.82 -7.90 10.31
CA PHE A 159 8.84 -6.88 10.09
C PHE A 159 8.26 -5.52 9.67
N MET A 160 7.25 -5.51 8.79
CA MET A 160 6.69 -4.27 8.24
C MET A 160 5.51 -3.72 9.03
N ALA A 161 4.72 -4.56 9.69
CA ALA A 161 3.62 -4.09 10.55
C ALA A 161 4.10 -3.95 12.00
N ILE A 162 4.42 -5.07 12.66
CA ILE A 162 4.75 -5.09 14.10
C ILE A 162 6.10 -4.41 14.34
N GLY A 163 7.15 -4.85 13.64
CA GLY A 163 8.51 -4.31 13.79
C GLY A 163 8.57 -2.80 13.53
N PHE A 164 7.97 -2.35 12.43
CA PHE A 164 7.89 -0.93 12.11
C PHE A 164 7.08 -0.13 13.14
N ASN A 165 5.93 -0.65 13.59
CA ASN A 165 5.13 0.03 14.60
C ASN A 165 5.87 0.17 15.94
N ASN A 166 6.60 -0.87 16.37
CA ASN A 166 7.42 -0.81 17.57
C ASN A 166 8.57 0.20 17.41
N TRP A 167 9.22 0.19 16.25
CA TRP A 167 10.28 1.14 15.92
C TRP A 167 9.76 2.58 15.87
N LEU A 168 8.55 2.83 15.38
CA LEU A 168 7.95 4.16 15.41
C LEU A 168 7.71 4.69 16.83
N GLY A 169 7.59 3.83 17.83
CA GLY A 169 7.52 4.26 19.23
C GLY A 169 8.81 4.91 19.73
N GLU A 170 9.96 4.38 19.31
CA GLU A 170 11.30 4.90 19.63
C GLU A 170 12.21 4.83 18.39
N PRO A 171 12.06 5.78 17.43
CA PRO A 171 12.70 5.67 16.14
C PRO A 171 14.22 5.87 16.26
N SER A 172 14.93 4.75 16.29
CA SER A 172 16.38 4.69 16.27
C SER A 172 16.81 3.74 15.16
N ILE A 173 17.73 4.19 14.31
CA ILE A 173 18.26 3.36 13.22
C ILE A 173 19.68 2.97 13.60
N PRO A 174 19.98 1.68 13.85
CA PRO A 174 21.33 1.25 14.13
C PRO A 174 22.27 1.63 12.98
N ILE A 175 23.49 2.06 13.28
CA ILE A 175 24.46 2.50 12.26
C ILE A 175 24.69 1.44 11.16
N LYS A 176 24.68 0.15 11.54
CA LYS A 176 24.78 -0.96 10.59
C LYS A 176 23.64 -0.96 9.57
N THR A 177 22.42 -0.66 10.02
CA THR A 177 21.23 -0.56 9.18
C THR A 177 21.28 0.69 8.30
N VAL A 178 21.75 1.83 8.82
CA VAL A 178 21.98 3.05 8.02
C VAL A 178 22.96 2.78 6.88
N VAL A 179 24.09 2.14 7.19
CA VAL A 179 25.10 1.78 6.18
C VAL A 179 24.52 0.80 5.15
N LEU A 180 23.79 -0.22 5.60
CA LEU A 180 23.15 -1.18 4.71
C LEU A 180 22.15 -0.51 3.76
N ILE A 181 21.26 0.34 4.28
CA ILE A 181 20.29 1.09 3.47
C ILE A 181 21.00 2.00 2.47
N GLY A 182 22.04 2.72 2.91
CA GLY A 182 22.84 3.58 2.04
C GLY A 182 23.50 2.81 0.89
N ILE A 183 24.09 1.65 1.17
CA ILE A 183 24.68 0.79 0.13
C ILE A 183 23.60 0.32 -0.86
N ILE A 184 22.46 -0.19 -0.37
CA ILE A 184 21.39 -0.71 -1.22
C ILE A 184 20.82 0.39 -2.11
N LEU A 185 20.40 1.52 -1.53
CA LEU A 185 19.85 2.64 -2.28
C LEU A 185 20.87 3.26 -3.23
N GLY A 186 22.14 3.34 -2.81
CA GLY A 186 23.21 3.82 -3.67
C GLY A 186 23.42 2.92 -4.89
N LEU A 187 23.36 1.59 -4.73
CA LEU A 187 23.46 0.64 -5.84
C LEU A 187 22.26 0.76 -6.78
N ILE A 188 21.06 0.93 -6.23
CA ILE A 188 19.85 1.14 -7.03
C ILE A 188 19.99 2.43 -7.87
N ILE A 189 20.33 3.55 -7.24
CA ILE A 189 20.48 4.84 -7.95
C ILE A 189 21.60 4.77 -8.99
N ALA A 190 22.75 4.16 -8.67
CA ALA A 190 23.83 3.97 -9.63
C ALA A 190 23.44 3.08 -10.82
N SER A 191 22.65 2.03 -10.59
CA SER A 191 22.15 1.15 -11.65
C SER A 191 21.14 1.85 -12.56
N VAL A 192 20.31 2.74 -11.99
CA VAL A 192 19.32 3.53 -12.73
C VAL A 192 19.96 4.71 -13.46
N ALA A 193 21.01 5.33 -12.94
CA ALA A 193 21.66 6.44 -13.63
C ALA A 193 22.43 6.00 -14.89
N GLY A 194 22.97 4.77 -14.91
CA GLY A 194 23.72 4.23 -16.04
C GLY A 194 25.04 4.96 -16.34
N GLY A 195 25.73 4.54 -17.40
CA GLY A 195 27.02 5.11 -17.86
C GLY A 195 28.24 4.23 -17.57
N ASP A 196 29.42 4.80 -17.76
CA ASP A 196 30.69 4.09 -17.58
C ASP A 196 30.92 3.63 -16.14
N ARG A 197 31.72 2.57 -15.96
CA ARG A 197 32.03 2.01 -14.64
C ARG A 197 32.49 3.07 -13.64
N ALA A 198 33.35 3.99 -14.07
CA ALA A 198 33.85 5.08 -13.22
C ALA A 198 32.72 6.06 -12.80
N LYS A 199 31.77 6.35 -13.69
CA LYS A 199 30.62 7.21 -13.39
C LYS A 199 29.65 6.50 -12.43
N SER A 200 29.37 5.22 -12.64
CA SER A 200 28.52 4.43 -11.74
C SER A 200 29.07 4.36 -10.31
N TRP A 201 30.38 4.18 -10.13
CA TRP A 201 30.99 4.16 -8.79
C TRP A 201 30.96 5.52 -8.09
N LYS A 202 31.14 6.62 -8.83
CA LYS A 202 30.98 7.97 -8.27
C LYS A 202 29.53 8.22 -7.83
N ILE A 203 28.56 7.87 -8.67
CA ILE A 203 27.13 8.02 -8.35
C ILE A 203 26.77 7.16 -7.14
N PHE A 204 27.25 5.92 -7.08
CA PHE A 204 27.09 5.04 -5.93
C PHE A 204 27.63 5.68 -4.64
N GLY A 205 28.88 6.15 -4.64
CA GLY A 205 29.50 6.73 -3.45
C GLY A 205 28.76 7.97 -2.94
N ILE A 206 28.39 8.88 -3.85
CA ILE A 206 27.64 10.10 -3.52
C ILE A 206 26.26 9.73 -2.98
N SER A 207 25.49 8.92 -3.71
CA SER A 207 24.12 8.57 -3.32
C SER A 207 24.07 7.76 -2.02
N ALA A 208 25.01 6.83 -1.80
CA ALA A 208 25.11 6.08 -0.56
C ALA A 208 25.41 7.00 0.63
N PHE A 209 26.40 7.88 0.51
CA PHE A 209 26.74 8.84 1.55
C PHE A 209 25.59 9.82 1.83
N SER A 210 24.98 10.39 0.78
CA SER A 210 23.83 11.27 0.93
C SER A 210 22.65 10.58 1.61
N THR A 211 22.39 9.32 1.28
CA THR A 211 21.32 8.53 1.94
C THR A 211 21.61 8.35 3.42
N MET A 212 22.85 7.96 3.78
CA MET A 212 23.25 7.79 5.18
C MET A 212 23.12 9.10 5.97
N LEU A 213 23.60 10.22 5.40
CA LEU A 213 23.51 11.54 5.99
C LEU A 213 22.05 11.95 6.22
N VAL A 214 21.18 11.76 5.22
CA VAL A 214 19.76 12.10 5.32
C VAL A 214 19.10 11.29 6.44
N LEU A 215 19.32 9.97 6.50
CA LEU A 215 18.73 9.14 7.56
C LEU A 215 19.17 9.57 8.97
N GLU A 216 20.45 9.87 9.15
CA GLU A 216 20.99 10.38 10.42
C GLU A 216 20.36 11.72 10.82
N VAL A 217 20.19 12.63 9.86
CA VAL A 217 19.52 13.90 10.11
C VAL A 217 18.06 13.66 10.51
N LEU A 218 17.32 12.80 9.77
CA LEU A 218 15.91 12.51 10.03
C LEU A 218 15.67 11.91 11.43
N VAL A 219 16.56 11.03 11.89
CA VAL A 219 16.51 10.51 13.27
C VAL A 219 16.73 11.64 14.28
N LYS A 220 17.78 12.47 14.09
CA LYS A 220 18.11 13.56 15.03
C LYS A 220 17.02 14.62 15.15
N ILE A 221 16.30 14.90 14.08
CA ILE A 221 15.19 15.87 14.09
C ILE A 221 13.84 15.24 14.46
N ASN A 222 13.83 13.97 14.90
CA ASN A 222 12.61 13.22 15.24
C ASN A 222 11.57 13.19 14.11
N TRP A 223 12.01 13.23 12.86
CA TRP A 223 11.13 13.33 11.70
C TRP A 223 10.17 12.15 11.60
N PHE A 224 10.57 10.97 12.06
CA PHE A 224 9.73 9.77 12.05
C PHE A 224 8.56 9.83 13.04
N LEU A 225 8.67 10.61 14.11
CA LEU A 225 7.56 10.87 15.05
C LEU A 225 6.70 12.04 14.58
N GLN A 226 7.33 13.08 14.05
CA GLN A 226 6.69 14.32 13.62
C GLN A 226 7.09 14.64 12.17
N PRO A 227 6.51 13.93 11.18
CA PRO A 227 6.90 14.09 9.80
C PRO A 227 6.53 15.49 9.30
N GLY A 228 7.55 16.23 8.87
CA GLY A 228 7.41 17.57 8.31
C GLY A 228 8.71 18.01 7.63
N LEU A 229 8.62 18.84 6.59
CA LEU A 229 9.83 19.34 5.91
C LEU A 229 10.62 20.31 6.81
N GLY A 230 9.99 20.91 7.81
CA GLY A 230 10.61 21.99 8.58
C GLY A 230 10.98 23.19 7.69
N PRO A 231 11.45 24.31 8.25
CA PRO A 231 11.87 25.45 7.44
C PRO A 231 13.06 25.10 6.52
N VAL A 232 14.03 24.33 7.03
CA VAL A 232 15.28 24.05 6.32
C VAL A 232 15.06 23.18 5.08
N PHE A 233 14.40 22.02 5.19
CA PHE A 233 14.16 21.19 4.00
C PHE A 233 13.12 21.81 3.08
N TYR A 234 12.17 22.60 3.61
CA TYR A 234 11.25 23.35 2.74
C TYR A 234 12.00 24.34 1.86
N LEU A 235 12.95 25.10 2.42
CA LEU A 235 13.76 26.06 1.67
C LEU A 235 14.65 25.36 0.62
N LEU A 236 15.37 24.31 1.03
CA LEU A 236 16.22 23.55 0.10
C LEU A 236 15.40 22.91 -1.02
N GLY A 237 14.24 22.35 -0.68
CA GLY A 237 13.31 21.77 -1.65
C GLY A 237 12.73 22.81 -2.61
N SER A 238 12.31 23.98 -2.11
CA SER A 238 11.73 25.03 -2.96
C SER A 238 12.77 25.60 -3.93
N VAL A 239 14.02 25.83 -3.47
CA VAL A 239 15.14 26.24 -4.32
C VAL A 239 15.47 25.14 -5.34
N GLY A 240 15.53 23.89 -4.92
CA GLY A 240 15.79 22.75 -5.81
C GLY A 240 14.73 22.61 -6.91
N ILE A 241 13.45 22.78 -6.56
CA ILE A 241 12.32 22.79 -7.52
C ILE A 241 12.47 23.98 -8.47
N ALA A 242 12.81 25.17 -7.99
CA ALA A 242 13.00 26.35 -8.84
C ALA A 242 14.10 26.11 -9.89
N PHE A 243 15.24 25.55 -9.49
CA PHE A 243 16.29 25.14 -10.43
C PHE A 243 15.82 24.05 -11.40
N GLY A 244 15.15 23.01 -10.89
CA GLY A 244 14.68 21.89 -11.70
C GLY A 244 13.67 22.31 -12.76
N VAL A 245 12.66 23.10 -12.38
CA VAL A 245 11.64 23.63 -13.29
C VAL A 245 12.26 24.56 -14.33
N THR A 246 13.17 25.45 -13.90
CA THR A 246 13.86 26.35 -14.84
C THR A 246 14.71 25.56 -15.83
N HIS A 247 15.46 24.56 -15.36
CA HIS A 247 16.30 23.71 -16.19
C HIS A 247 15.48 22.95 -17.23
N LEU A 248 14.37 22.33 -16.82
CA LEU A 248 13.51 21.53 -17.70
C LEU A 248 12.72 22.38 -18.69
N SER A 249 12.35 23.61 -18.33
CA SER A 249 11.45 24.42 -19.15
C SER A 249 12.19 25.33 -20.13
N MET A 250 13.18 26.08 -19.64
CA MET A 250 13.80 27.20 -20.38
C MET A 250 15.34 27.13 -20.39
N GLY A 251 15.92 26.16 -19.68
CA GLY A 251 17.36 26.09 -19.43
C GLY A 251 17.82 27.09 -18.36
N ILE A 252 18.86 26.72 -17.60
CA ILE A 252 19.40 27.53 -16.48
C ILE A 252 20.04 28.84 -16.96
N SER A 253 20.41 28.92 -18.25
CA SER A 253 20.98 30.12 -18.87
C SER A 253 20.00 31.30 -18.92
N ASN A 254 18.68 31.04 -18.88
CA ASN A 254 17.68 32.10 -18.85
C ASN A 254 17.61 32.72 -17.44
N ARG A 255 18.35 33.82 -17.25
CA ARG A 255 18.43 34.54 -15.96
C ARG A 255 17.08 35.07 -15.49
N VAL A 256 16.22 35.51 -16.40
CA VAL A 256 14.90 36.05 -16.05
C VAL A 256 14.00 34.96 -15.46
N ALA A 257 13.94 33.80 -16.12
CA ALA A 257 13.20 32.65 -15.62
C ALA A 257 13.77 32.13 -14.30
N LEU A 258 15.10 32.05 -14.20
CA LEU A 258 15.78 31.60 -12.99
C LEU A 258 15.49 32.52 -11.80
N ILE A 259 15.66 33.84 -11.95
CA ILE A 259 15.37 34.81 -10.89
C ILE A 259 13.89 34.75 -10.50
N SER A 260 12.98 34.71 -11.48
CA SER A 260 11.53 34.60 -11.21
C SER A 260 11.20 33.38 -10.36
N SER A 261 11.73 32.20 -10.74
CA SER A 261 11.49 30.96 -10.01
C SER A 261 12.09 30.98 -8.60
N LEU A 262 13.29 31.55 -8.42
CA LEU A 262 13.93 31.70 -7.12
C LEU A 262 13.19 32.71 -6.24
N THR A 263 12.66 33.79 -6.80
CA THR A 263 11.81 34.74 -6.07
C THR A 263 10.53 34.06 -5.59
N VAL A 264 9.87 33.25 -6.43
CA VAL A 264 8.70 32.46 -6.01
C VAL A 264 9.08 31.47 -4.90
N ALA A 265 10.22 30.79 -4.99
CA ALA A 265 10.70 29.90 -3.93
C ALA A 265 10.97 30.63 -2.60
N GLY A 266 11.51 31.84 -2.66
CA GLY A 266 11.71 32.71 -1.50
C GLY A 266 10.39 33.16 -0.86
N ILE A 267 9.41 33.59 -1.67
CA ILE A 267 8.08 33.95 -1.18
C ILE A 267 7.38 32.73 -0.57
N ALA A 268 7.47 31.57 -1.21
CA ALA A 268 6.93 30.32 -0.67
C ALA A 268 7.53 29.99 0.70
N PHE A 269 8.84 30.19 0.88
CA PHE A 269 9.50 30.00 2.19
C PHE A 269 9.00 30.99 3.25
N VAL A 270 8.74 32.26 2.89
CA VAL A 270 8.13 33.21 3.83
C VAL A 270 6.70 32.78 4.19
N LEU A 271 5.92 32.33 3.21
CA LEU A 271 4.55 31.87 3.40
C LEU A 271 4.44 30.55 4.18
N TYR A 272 5.52 29.77 4.28
CA TYR A 272 5.57 28.54 5.08
C TYR A 272 5.13 28.79 6.53
N PHE A 273 5.63 29.85 7.17
CA PHE A 273 5.37 30.14 8.59
C PHE A 273 3.90 30.46 8.90
N PRO A 274 3.24 31.42 8.21
CA PRO A 274 1.82 31.68 8.45
C PRO A 274 0.94 30.49 8.01
N MET A 275 1.34 29.74 6.98
CA MET A 275 0.58 28.58 6.52
C MET A 275 0.53 27.44 7.53
N GLN A 276 1.54 27.27 8.39
CA GLN A 276 1.48 26.25 9.45
C GLN A 276 0.25 26.41 10.34
N LYS A 277 -0.10 27.66 10.71
CA LYS A 277 -1.30 27.94 11.51
C LYS A 277 -2.59 27.58 10.78
N VAL A 278 -2.64 27.81 9.46
CA VAL A 278 -3.81 27.46 8.63
C VAL A 278 -3.98 25.94 8.58
N PHE A 279 -2.88 25.19 8.50
CA PHE A 279 -2.91 23.73 8.45
C PHE A 279 -3.41 23.07 9.75
N GLU A 280 -3.25 23.74 10.88
CA GLU A 280 -3.70 23.28 12.20
C GLU A 280 -5.19 23.58 12.47
N MET A 281 -5.87 24.39 11.62
CA MET A 281 -7.27 24.76 11.82
C MET A 281 -8.25 23.62 11.51
N GLN A 282 -9.24 23.43 12.39
CA GLN A 282 -10.36 22.52 12.16
C GLN A 282 -11.30 23.12 11.07
N LYS A 283 -11.49 22.42 9.94
CA LYS A 283 -12.21 22.85 8.70
C LYS A 283 -11.44 23.80 7.76
N GLN A 284 -10.19 23.47 7.47
CA GLN A 284 -9.30 24.21 6.55
C GLN A 284 -9.60 24.12 5.04
N GLY A 285 -10.55 23.29 4.58
CA GLY A 285 -10.69 22.95 3.15
C GLY A 285 -10.78 24.14 2.19
N LEU A 286 -11.61 25.14 2.50
CA LEU A 286 -11.76 26.34 1.67
C LEU A 286 -10.50 27.23 1.73
N LEU A 287 -9.87 27.35 2.91
CA LEU A 287 -8.65 28.12 3.10
C LEU A 287 -7.47 27.52 2.32
N LEU A 288 -7.39 26.20 2.23
CA LEU A 288 -6.37 25.51 1.42
C LEU A 288 -6.54 25.79 -0.08
N VAL A 289 -7.78 25.79 -0.58
CA VAL A 289 -8.06 26.13 -1.98
C VAL A 289 -7.73 27.60 -2.26
N ALA A 290 -8.10 28.51 -1.35
CA ALA A 290 -7.75 29.92 -1.45
C ALA A 290 -6.23 30.14 -1.41
N ALA A 291 -5.51 29.43 -0.54
CA ALA A 291 -4.06 29.47 -0.46
C ALA A 291 -3.40 28.95 -1.74
N ALA A 292 -3.90 27.87 -2.33
CA ALA A 292 -3.42 27.34 -3.60
C ALA A 292 -3.67 28.31 -4.77
N ALA A 293 -4.83 28.97 -4.80
CA ALA A 293 -5.10 30.00 -5.80
C ALA A 293 -4.16 31.22 -5.62
N LEU A 294 -3.92 31.64 -4.37
CA LEU A 294 -3.04 32.75 -4.05
C LEU A 294 -1.59 32.46 -4.48
N THR A 295 -1.07 31.25 -4.25
CA THR A 295 0.30 30.90 -4.66
C THR A 295 0.46 30.90 -6.19
N ILE A 296 -0.57 30.48 -6.93
CA ILE A 296 -0.59 30.58 -8.40
C ILE A 296 -0.58 32.05 -8.84
N LEU A 297 -1.42 32.90 -8.24
CA LEU A 297 -1.47 34.33 -8.56
C LEU A 297 -0.14 35.03 -8.27
N ILE A 298 0.50 34.72 -7.15
CA ILE A 298 1.84 35.22 -6.80
C ILE A 298 2.86 34.77 -7.86
N ALA A 299 2.85 33.51 -8.25
CA ALA A 299 3.77 32.99 -9.26
C ALA A 299 3.61 33.70 -10.62
N ILE A 300 2.37 33.92 -11.06
CA ILE A 300 2.06 34.68 -12.28
C ILE A 300 2.53 36.13 -12.14
N GLY A 301 2.23 36.80 -11.03
CA GLY A 301 2.63 38.18 -10.78
C GLY A 301 4.15 38.38 -10.79
N VAL A 302 4.88 37.47 -10.13
CA VAL A 302 6.36 37.48 -10.14
C VAL A 302 6.90 37.25 -11.54
N ALA A 303 6.35 36.28 -12.28
CA ALA A 303 6.76 36.02 -13.66
C ALA A 303 6.54 37.25 -14.57
N LEU A 304 5.39 37.91 -14.46
CA LEU A 304 5.07 39.13 -15.22
C LEU A 304 5.95 40.33 -14.83
N TYR A 305 6.36 40.43 -13.56
CA TYR A 305 7.23 41.51 -13.10
C TYR A 305 8.64 41.41 -13.70
N PHE A 306 9.19 40.20 -13.79
CA PHE A 306 10.54 39.96 -14.29
C PHE A 306 10.60 39.79 -15.81
N ALA A 307 9.56 39.22 -16.42
CA ALA A 307 9.37 39.27 -17.86
C ALA A 307 8.92 40.69 -18.23
N LYS A 308 9.88 41.63 -18.30
CA LYS A 308 9.64 42.93 -18.94
C LYS A 308 9.16 42.65 -20.36
N ILE A 309 7.84 42.65 -20.54
CA ILE A 309 7.21 42.67 -21.85
C ILE A 309 7.57 44.05 -22.39
N ASP A 310 8.50 44.12 -23.34
CA ASP A 310 8.59 45.29 -24.21
C ASP A 310 7.20 45.46 -24.82
N ARG A 311 6.49 46.50 -24.36
CA ARG A 311 5.24 46.96 -24.95
C ARG A 311 5.55 47.90 -26.10
#